data_AF-A0A4P7YX14-F1
#
_entry.id   AF-A0A4P7YX14-F1
#
_cell.length_a   1.000
_cell.length_b   1.000
_cell.length_c   1.000
_cell.angle_alpha   90.00
_cell.angle_beta   90.00
_cell.angle_gamma   90.00
#
_symmetry.space_group_name_H-M   'P 1'
#
loop_
_entity.id
_entity.type
_entity.pdbx_description
1 polymer ?
#
loop_
_entity_poly.entity_id
_entity_poly.type
_entity_poly.pdbx_seq_one_letter_code
_entity_poly.pdbx_strand_id
1 'polypeptide(L)'
;MAAAQTLPPPLQSAGLTVPAPPKPQAPVGQTPAGQKAVGQASAGRPADVPGTCADHEPAGQAVLDALSGGNEAFAELARRSPADAFRCSSLFPGEAALAALRGAATLAPFDAVGAADQMIGRPGGAEIVALALDPGLLSRALDTGLPFYETRHELRKRLGKPELRALEIQAAKALAASLARDPAAMAPKIGALLDDMVDDPPADRFHIAMALSAEDLFGLIARIGPQLYTSSLDGLVNILQIQLKQERRSLLDLARGERTRPLWADFFVATVGGGRAASLFGTNPATARDLMRESLRALLPARDAPVPGADAAMVIGALADAMDLDNRAVRAALEDELAVWYRGTGETPARTMAGLAGSLHATRLSGRPATPAFEAERFLQRHPPAALPVLTGQRLFRNGINVQLMTFYDDPDGRASFRGFLRQHRAQGWALHSQSGFTVAVSPDRHGRRIVIVADEPGASDAGRAAAWDWMAREGLTPSIVIHRGHSYHEDSTMTEIAPATALVFWGSCGGHTRLRATLERAPDALVLATQNIGVSTVNEALLGIIENRLLADGAIDWNGVWREAQRRIRDRRFASYKRPDQDSANLAFRAWQVRAAAP
;
A
#
# COMPACT_ATOMS: atom_id res chain seq x y z
N MET A 1 46.03 -4.52 22.01
CA MET A 1 46.16 -3.78 20.74
C MET A 1 45.13 -4.33 19.78
N ALA A 2 43.96 -3.68 19.70
CA ALA A 2 42.92 -4.04 18.74
C ALA A 2 43.20 -3.30 17.43
N ALA A 3 43.35 -4.04 16.33
CA ALA A 3 43.55 -3.46 15.01
C ALA A 3 42.24 -2.76 14.59
N ALA A 4 42.29 -1.44 14.48
CA ALA A 4 41.22 -0.66 13.88
C ALA A 4 41.12 -1.06 12.39
N GLN A 5 40.01 -1.69 12.02
CA GLN A 5 39.65 -1.84 10.61
C GLN A 5 39.32 -0.45 10.07
N THR A 6 40.26 0.12 9.33
CA THR A 6 40.06 1.35 8.57
C THR A 6 39.05 1.08 7.45
N LEU A 7 37.87 1.71 7.55
CA LEU A 7 36.91 1.80 6.44
C LEU A 7 37.62 2.35 5.19
N PRO A 8 37.38 1.78 3.99
CA PRO A 8 37.97 2.28 2.76
C PRO A 8 37.55 3.74 2.52
N PRO A 9 38.42 4.56 1.89
CA PRO A 9 38.11 5.95 1.62
C PRO A 9 36.89 6.06 0.69
N PRO A 10 36.02 7.07 0.89
CA PRO A 10 34.81 7.20 0.09
C PRO A 10 35.17 7.47 -1.38
N LEU A 11 34.56 6.70 -2.29
CA LEU A 11 34.77 6.77 -3.73
C LEU A 11 34.52 8.20 -4.27
N GLN A 12 35.43 8.69 -5.12
CA GLN A 12 35.26 9.93 -5.88
C GLN A 12 34.56 9.63 -7.22
N SER A 13 33.84 10.61 -7.78
CA SER A 13 33.19 10.46 -9.11
C SER A 13 34.14 9.99 -10.21
N ALA A 14 35.40 10.39 -10.16
CA ALA A 14 36.47 9.96 -11.07
C ALA A 14 36.99 8.53 -10.82
N GLY A 15 36.76 7.97 -9.62
CA GLY A 15 37.24 6.66 -9.17
C GLY A 15 36.22 5.52 -9.32
N LEU A 16 35.01 5.78 -9.82
CA LEU A 16 34.05 4.73 -10.21
C LEU A 16 34.58 3.97 -11.44
N THR A 17 35.57 3.11 -11.24
CA THR A 17 35.92 2.06 -12.19
C THR A 17 34.89 0.96 -12.06
N VAL A 18 33.87 1.05 -12.90
CA VAL A 18 32.89 -0.01 -13.11
C VAL A 18 33.62 -1.31 -13.43
N PRO A 19 33.40 -2.42 -12.69
CA PRO A 19 34.00 -3.70 -13.03
C PRO A 19 33.55 -4.17 -14.41
N ALA A 20 34.49 -4.62 -15.23
CA ALA A 20 34.17 -5.33 -16.46
C ALA A 20 33.45 -6.66 -16.13
N PRO A 21 32.47 -7.08 -16.93
CA PRO A 21 31.76 -8.34 -16.69
C PRO A 21 32.74 -9.52 -16.72
N PRO A 22 32.52 -10.58 -15.93
CA PRO A 22 33.26 -11.82 -16.10
C PRO A 22 32.99 -12.35 -17.52
N LYS A 23 34.07 -12.65 -18.26
CA LYS A 23 33.96 -13.23 -19.60
C LYS A 23 33.17 -14.55 -19.51
N PRO A 24 32.18 -14.79 -20.39
CA PRO A 24 31.50 -16.07 -20.43
C PRO A 24 32.50 -17.18 -20.74
N GLN A 25 32.54 -18.20 -19.89
CA GLN A 25 33.27 -19.43 -20.18
C GLN A 25 32.59 -20.13 -21.37
N ALA A 26 33.40 -20.51 -22.35
CA ALA A 26 32.95 -21.17 -23.57
C ALA A 26 32.29 -22.53 -23.26
N PRO A 27 31.19 -22.90 -23.92
CA PRO A 27 30.63 -24.23 -23.80
C PRO A 27 31.53 -25.25 -24.53
N VAL A 28 31.93 -26.29 -23.82
CA VAL A 28 32.67 -27.42 -24.38
C VAL A 28 31.70 -28.32 -25.17
N GLY A 29 31.95 -28.41 -26.48
CA GLY A 29 31.76 -29.62 -27.29
C GLY A 29 30.33 -30.06 -27.62
N GLN A 30 29.84 -29.66 -28.80
CA GLN A 30 28.88 -30.47 -29.56
C GLN A 30 29.60 -31.24 -30.66
N THR A 31 29.20 -32.49 -30.88
CA THR A 31 29.38 -33.19 -32.16
C THR A 31 28.01 -33.73 -32.61
N PRO A 32 27.69 -33.74 -33.92
CA PRO A 32 26.32 -33.84 -34.41
C PRO A 32 25.99 -35.20 -35.04
N ALA A 33 24.72 -35.61 -34.99
CA ALA A 33 23.98 -36.25 -36.09
C ALA A 33 22.60 -36.78 -35.62
N GLY A 34 21.57 -36.60 -36.45
CA GLY A 34 20.36 -37.44 -36.42
C GLY A 34 19.03 -36.68 -36.54
N GLN A 35 18.51 -36.56 -37.76
CA GLN A 35 17.21 -35.97 -38.09
C GLN A 35 16.00 -36.89 -37.80
N LYS A 36 14.84 -36.23 -37.62
CA LYS A 36 13.42 -36.67 -37.74
C LYS A 36 12.78 -37.39 -36.55
N ALA A 37 11.77 -36.77 -35.94
CA ALA A 37 10.36 -36.94 -36.33
C ALA A 37 9.43 -36.04 -35.49
N VAL A 38 8.30 -35.68 -36.09
CA VAL A 38 7.22 -34.82 -35.60
C VAL A 38 6.47 -35.48 -34.44
N GLY A 39 6.21 -34.73 -33.38
CA GLY A 39 5.30 -35.10 -32.29
C GLY A 39 5.04 -33.91 -31.37
N GLN A 40 3.82 -33.38 -31.40
CA GLN A 40 3.33 -32.41 -30.42
C GLN A 40 3.43 -33.05 -29.02
N ALA A 41 4.23 -32.46 -28.14
CA ALA A 41 4.30 -32.83 -26.73
C ALA A 41 4.06 -31.60 -25.86
N SER A 42 3.05 -31.75 -25.00
CA SER A 42 2.61 -30.88 -23.91
C SER A 42 3.76 -30.24 -23.13
N ALA A 43 3.60 -28.96 -22.81
CA ALA A 43 4.42 -28.23 -21.86
C ALA A 43 4.58 -29.04 -20.56
N GLY A 44 5.82 -29.40 -20.24
CA GLY A 44 6.16 -30.11 -19.02
C GLY A 44 5.93 -29.24 -17.78
N ARG A 45 5.31 -29.83 -16.76
CA ARG A 45 5.26 -29.31 -15.39
C ARG A 45 6.68 -29.03 -14.87
N PRO A 46 6.93 -27.94 -14.13
CA PRO A 46 8.17 -27.81 -13.38
C PRO A 46 8.27 -28.94 -12.33
N ALA A 47 9.49 -29.42 -12.08
CA ALA A 47 9.75 -30.48 -11.13
C ALA A 47 9.33 -30.07 -9.70
N ASP A 48 8.55 -30.91 -9.04
CA ASP A 48 8.07 -30.71 -7.66
C ASP A 48 9.28 -30.53 -6.71
N VAL A 49 9.38 -29.37 -6.09
CA VAL A 49 10.34 -29.13 -5.00
C VAL A 49 9.83 -29.89 -3.77
N PRO A 50 10.65 -30.70 -3.07
CA PRO A 50 10.20 -31.39 -1.88
C PRO A 50 9.69 -30.40 -0.83
N GLY A 51 8.44 -30.57 -0.39
CA GLY A 51 7.84 -29.71 0.64
C GLY A 51 7.08 -28.49 0.13
N THR A 52 6.68 -28.43 -1.14
CA THR A 52 5.72 -27.42 -1.64
C THR A 52 4.30 -27.98 -1.72
N CYS A 53 3.32 -27.19 -1.32
CA CYS A 53 1.90 -27.55 -1.38
C CYS A 53 1.34 -27.37 -2.80
N ALA A 54 0.10 -27.76 -3.03
CA ALA A 54 -0.49 -27.79 -4.38
C ALA A 54 -0.75 -26.40 -4.99
N ASP A 55 -0.62 -25.35 -4.20
CA ASP A 55 -0.59 -23.94 -4.61
C ASP A 55 0.81 -23.43 -4.98
N HIS A 56 1.81 -24.33 -5.04
CA HIS A 56 3.22 -24.05 -5.31
C HIS A 56 3.93 -23.20 -4.25
N GLU A 57 3.31 -23.01 -3.09
CA GLU A 57 3.94 -22.35 -1.96
C GLU A 57 4.62 -23.36 -1.02
N PRO A 58 5.67 -22.95 -0.27
CA PRO A 58 6.31 -23.81 0.73
C PRO A 58 5.34 -24.26 1.82
N ALA A 59 5.49 -25.51 2.25
CA ALA A 59 4.79 -26.06 3.40
C ALA A 59 5.31 -25.43 4.70
N GLY A 60 4.39 -25.07 5.59
CA GLY A 60 4.75 -24.58 6.93
C GLY A 60 5.35 -25.68 7.80
N GLN A 61 5.99 -25.29 8.91
CA GLN A 61 6.69 -26.24 9.79
C GLN A 61 5.78 -27.37 10.31
N ALA A 62 4.52 -27.07 10.64
CA ALA A 62 3.58 -28.09 11.11
C ALA A 62 3.31 -29.19 10.07
N VAL A 63 3.30 -28.83 8.78
CA VAL A 63 3.15 -29.76 7.66
C VAL A 63 4.43 -30.59 7.49
N LEU A 64 5.60 -29.95 7.60
CA LEU A 64 6.90 -30.63 7.52
C LEU A 64 7.11 -31.63 8.67
N ASP A 65 6.67 -31.26 9.88
CA ASP A 65 6.66 -32.14 11.05
C ASP A 65 5.72 -33.33 10.82
N ALA A 66 4.53 -33.09 10.27
CA ALA A 66 3.59 -34.15 9.91
C ALA A 66 4.13 -35.10 8.83
N LEU A 67 4.86 -34.58 7.83
CA LEU A 67 5.54 -35.41 6.83
C LEU A 67 6.57 -36.34 7.47
N SER A 68 7.30 -35.85 8.47
CA SER A 68 8.30 -36.63 9.19
C SER A 68 7.66 -37.65 10.16
N GLY A 69 6.50 -37.31 10.72
CA GLY A 69 5.78 -38.12 11.72
C GLY A 69 4.77 -39.12 11.14
N GLY A 70 4.55 -39.14 9.83
CA GLY A 70 3.67 -40.11 9.16
C GLY A 70 2.17 -39.92 9.45
N ASN A 71 1.39 -40.99 9.30
CA ASN A 71 -0.08 -40.92 9.28
C ASN A 71 -0.71 -40.37 10.57
N GLU A 72 -0.17 -40.70 11.75
CA GLU A 72 -0.69 -40.20 13.02
C GLU A 72 -0.45 -38.71 13.18
N ALA A 73 0.75 -38.23 12.80
CA ALA A 73 1.08 -36.82 12.84
C ALA A 73 0.23 -36.01 11.85
N PHE A 74 -0.04 -36.57 10.66
CA PHE A 74 -0.98 -35.96 9.72
C PHE A 74 -2.43 -35.94 10.25
N ALA A 75 -2.87 -37.00 10.94
CA ALA A 75 -4.21 -37.02 11.55
C ALA A 75 -4.35 -36.01 12.71
N GLU A 76 -3.28 -35.69 13.42
CA GLU A 76 -3.24 -34.57 14.38
C GLU A 76 -3.27 -33.21 13.66
N LEU A 77 -2.47 -33.05 12.59
CA LEU A 77 -2.49 -31.84 11.76
C LEU A 77 -3.89 -31.56 11.22
N ALA A 78 -4.56 -32.56 10.64
CA ALA A 78 -5.91 -32.43 10.10
C ALA A 78 -6.97 -32.04 11.16
N ARG A 79 -6.71 -32.31 12.44
CA ARG A 79 -7.58 -31.86 13.55
C ARG A 79 -7.23 -30.47 14.06
N ARG A 80 -5.95 -30.11 14.11
CA ARG A 80 -5.47 -28.83 14.66
C ARG A 80 -5.48 -27.68 13.66
N SER A 81 -5.11 -27.98 12.41
CA SER A 81 -5.03 -27.04 11.29
C SER A 81 -5.62 -27.69 10.03
N PRO A 82 -6.96 -27.79 9.93
CA PRO A 82 -7.61 -28.38 8.77
C PRO A 82 -7.24 -27.66 7.47
N ALA A 83 -7.16 -26.32 7.48
CA ALA A 83 -6.71 -25.51 6.34
C ALA A 83 -5.35 -25.97 5.78
N ASP A 84 -4.32 -26.13 6.63
CA ASP A 84 -3.00 -26.62 6.20
C ASP A 84 -3.07 -28.06 5.69
N ALA A 85 -3.86 -28.92 6.35
CA ALA A 85 -4.00 -30.32 5.95
C ALA A 85 -4.66 -30.45 4.58
N PHE A 86 -5.69 -29.64 4.28
CA PHE A 86 -6.35 -29.62 2.97
C PHE A 86 -5.44 -29.01 1.89
N ARG A 87 -4.85 -27.83 2.16
CA ARG A 87 -3.94 -27.12 1.26
C ARG A 87 -2.74 -27.96 0.83
N CYS A 88 -2.14 -28.68 1.77
CA CYS A 88 -0.94 -29.49 1.54
C CYS A 88 -1.24 -30.98 1.40
N SER A 89 -2.51 -31.32 1.15
CA SER A 89 -2.97 -32.69 1.14
C SER A 89 -2.22 -33.57 0.12
N SER A 90 -1.78 -33.00 -1.01
CA SER A 90 -1.07 -33.72 -2.10
C SER A 90 0.20 -34.43 -1.63
N LEU A 91 0.81 -33.95 -0.56
CA LEU A 91 2.00 -34.53 0.06
C LEU A 91 1.70 -35.82 0.85
N PHE A 92 0.41 -36.14 1.07
CA PHE A 92 -0.07 -37.27 1.86
C PHE A 92 -1.05 -38.13 1.05
N PRO A 93 -0.59 -38.98 0.11
CA PRO A 93 -1.45 -39.72 -0.82
C PRO A 93 -2.16 -40.96 -0.24
N GLY A 94 -1.90 -41.33 1.01
CA GLY A 94 -2.38 -42.60 1.60
C GLY A 94 -3.84 -42.60 2.07
N GLU A 95 -4.43 -43.80 2.15
CA GLU A 95 -5.80 -44.02 2.65
C GLU A 95 -6.02 -43.48 4.08
N ALA A 96 -5.02 -43.59 4.96
CA ALA A 96 -5.10 -43.05 6.31
C ALA A 96 -5.19 -41.52 6.31
N ALA A 97 -4.47 -40.86 5.40
CA ALA A 97 -4.55 -39.42 5.21
C ALA A 97 -5.92 -39.00 4.65
N LEU A 98 -6.45 -39.77 3.69
CA LEU A 98 -7.79 -39.56 3.15
C LEU A 98 -8.87 -39.70 4.24
N ALA A 99 -8.76 -40.70 5.12
CA ALA A 99 -9.65 -40.88 6.26
C ALA A 99 -9.57 -39.70 7.25
N ALA A 100 -8.36 -39.21 7.54
CA ALA A 100 -8.17 -38.02 8.38
C ALA A 100 -8.81 -36.77 7.76
N LEU A 101 -8.63 -36.55 6.45
CA LEU A 101 -9.25 -35.44 5.73
C LEU A 101 -10.78 -35.55 5.67
N ARG A 102 -11.33 -36.75 5.54
CA ARG A 102 -12.79 -36.96 5.61
C ARG A 102 -13.33 -36.56 6.99
N GLY A 103 -12.60 -36.90 8.06
CA GLY A 103 -12.93 -36.43 9.41
C GLY A 103 -12.87 -34.91 9.52
N ALA A 104 -11.78 -34.31 9.04
CA ALA A 104 -11.57 -32.85 9.06
C ALA A 104 -12.65 -32.09 8.28
N ALA A 105 -13.11 -32.61 7.14
CA ALA A 105 -14.16 -31.98 6.33
C ALA A 105 -15.49 -31.81 7.09
N THR A 106 -15.77 -32.67 8.08
CA THR A 106 -16.98 -32.52 8.91
C THR A 106 -16.85 -31.44 9.99
N LEU A 107 -15.62 -31.07 10.35
CA LEU A 107 -15.35 -30.03 11.34
C LEU A 107 -15.08 -28.67 10.69
N ALA A 108 -14.42 -28.68 9.53
CA ALA A 108 -14.01 -27.51 8.77
C ALA A 108 -14.41 -27.66 7.29
N PRO A 109 -15.71 -27.63 6.96
CA PRO A 109 -16.18 -27.84 5.59
C PRO A 109 -15.70 -26.76 4.62
N PHE A 110 -15.51 -25.52 5.08
CA PHE A 110 -15.03 -24.43 4.22
C PHE A 110 -13.57 -24.65 3.79
N ASP A 111 -12.71 -25.17 4.65
CA ASP A 111 -11.32 -25.52 4.27
C ASP A 111 -11.30 -26.62 3.20
N ALA A 112 -12.18 -27.62 3.33
CA ALA A 112 -12.34 -28.67 2.32
C ALA A 112 -12.89 -28.12 0.99
N VAL A 113 -13.81 -27.17 1.03
CA VAL A 113 -14.35 -26.49 -0.16
C VAL A 113 -13.30 -25.61 -0.82
N GLY A 114 -12.49 -24.87 -0.05
CA GLY A 114 -11.40 -24.06 -0.57
C GLY A 114 -10.35 -24.89 -1.33
N ALA A 115 -10.12 -26.13 -0.89
CA ALA A 115 -9.23 -27.08 -1.57
C ALA A 115 -9.93 -27.98 -2.61
N ALA A 116 -11.18 -27.70 -2.99
CA ALA A 116 -11.99 -28.63 -3.78
C ALA A 116 -11.37 -29.00 -5.14
N ASP A 117 -10.82 -28.03 -5.87
CA ASP A 117 -10.18 -28.27 -7.18
C ASP A 117 -8.98 -29.23 -7.04
N GLN A 118 -8.23 -29.14 -5.94
CA GLN A 118 -7.09 -30.02 -5.65
C GLN A 118 -7.57 -31.43 -5.21
N MET A 119 -8.61 -31.48 -4.38
CA MET A 119 -9.15 -32.73 -3.83
C MET A 119 -9.83 -33.59 -4.88
N ILE A 120 -10.57 -33.01 -5.83
CA ILE A 120 -11.31 -33.77 -6.85
C ILE A 120 -10.37 -34.56 -7.77
N GLY A 121 -9.15 -34.09 -8.00
CA GLY A 121 -8.14 -34.81 -8.79
C GLY A 121 -7.61 -36.09 -8.13
N ARG A 122 -7.98 -36.37 -6.88
CA ARG A 122 -7.45 -37.48 -6.08
C ARG A 122 -8.48 -38.58 -5.87
N PRO A 123 -8.07 -39.87 -5.86
CA PRO A 123 -8.95 -40.98 -5.50
C PRO A 123 -9.63 -40.73 -4.14
N GLY A 124 -10.96 -40.80 -4.11
CA GLY A 124 -11.78 -40.56 -2.91
C GLY A 124 -11.92 -39.09 -2.47
N GLY A 125 -11.20 -38.15 -3.08
CA GLY A 125 -11.31 -36.73 -2.72
C GLY A 125 -12.62 -36.07 -3.13
N ALA A 126 -13.24 -36.52 -4.23
CA ALA A 126 -14.58 -36.06 -4.64
C ALA A 126 -15.66 -36.36 -3.58
N GLU A 127 -15.55 -37.48 -2.86
CA GLU A 127 -16.47 -37.83 -1.76
C GLU A 127 -16.31 -36.90 -0.56
N ILE A 128 -15.07 -36.49 -0.26
CA ILE A 128 -14.78 -35.54 0.82
C ILE A 128 -15.36 -34.16 0.48
N VAL A 129 -15.19 -33.71 -0.76
CA VAL A 129 -15.79 -32.45 -1.22
C VAL A 129 -17.31 -32.53 -1.20
N ALA A 130 -17.91 -33.63 -1.64
CA ALA A 130 -19.35 -33.82 -1.58
C ALA A 130 -19.89 -33.79 -0.14
N LEU A 131 -19.16 -34.39 0.81
CA LEU A 131 -19.48 -34.33 2.24
C LEU A 131 -19.41 -32.90 2.78
N ALA A 132 -18.37 -32.15 2.41
CA ALA A 132 -18.18 -30.76 2.83
C ALA A 132 -19.26 -29.81 2.28
N LEU A 133 -19.85 -30.14 1.13
CA LEU A 133 -20.91 -29.36 0.48
C LEU A 133 -22.30 -29.57 1.10
N ASP A 134 -22.44 -30.40 2.14
CA ASP A 134 -23.71 -30.56 2.86
C ASP A 134 -24.20 -29.20 3.39
N PRO A 135 -25.39 -28.71 2.99
CA PRO A 135 -25.87 -27.39 3.41
C PRO A 135 -26.03 -27.24 4.93
N GLY A 136 -26.35 -28.34 5.63
CA GLY A 136 -26.47 -28.33 7.09
C GLY A 136 -25.12 -28.16 7.78
N LEU A 137 -24.08 -28.80 7.23
CA LEU A 137 -22.69 -28.69 7.68
C LEU A 137 -22.14 -27.29 7.46
N LEU A 138 -22.27 -26.77 6.24
CA LEU A 138 -21.82 -25.41 5.88
C LEU A 138 -22.51 -24.36 6.74
N SER A 139 -23.83 -24.49 6.94
CA SER A 139 -24.61 -23.58 7.79
C SER A 139 -24.10 -23.54 9.24
N ARG A 140 -23.77 -24.70 9.83
CA ARG A 140 -23.24 -24.77 11.20
C ARG A 140 -21.81 -24.24 11.33
N ALA A 141 -21.02 -24.36 10.26
CA ALA A 141 -19.61 -23.95 10.23
C ALA A 141 -19.39 -22.49 9.81
N LEU A 142 -20.47 -21.70 9.67
CA LEU A 142 -20.33 -20.31 9.27
C LEU A 142 -19.56 -19.48 10.30
N ASP A 143 -19.54 -19.86 11.58
CA ASP A 143 -18.83 -19.19 12.69
C ASP A 143 -18.86 -17.65 12.64
N THR A 144 -17.92 -17.06 11.90
CA THR A 144 -17.76 -15.61 11.73
C THR A 144 -18.43 -15.02 10.48
N GLY A 145 -19.01 -15.84 9.61
CA GLY A 145 -19.50 -15.51 8.27
C GLY A 145 -18.41 -15.38 7.21
N LEU A 146 -17.16 -15.09 7.60
CA LEU A 146 -16.03 -14.86 6.70
C LEU A 146 -15.68 -16.05 5.80
N PRO A 147 -15.65 -17.32 6.29
CA PRO A 147 -15.27 -18.47 5.48
C PRO A 147 -16.13 -18.66 4.22
N PHE A 148 -17.40 -18.23 4.28
CA PHE A 148 -18.27 -18.23 3.10
C PHE A 148 -17.75 -17.30 2.00
N TYR A 149 -17.28 -16.10 2.35
CA TYR A 149 -16.81 -15.12 1.37
C TYR A 149 -15.45 -15.50 0.80
N GLU A 150 -14.55 -16.04 1.63
CA GLU A 150 -13.26 -16.59 1.21
C GLU A 150 -13.42 -17.73 0.19
N THR A 151 -14.45 -18.55 0.35
CA THR A 151 -14.69 -19.74 -0.50
C THR A 151 -15.84 -19.57 -1.49
N ARG A 152 -16.41 -18.37 -1.61
CA ARG A 152 -17.64 -18.12 -2.39
C ARG A 152 -17.50 -18.55 -3.85
N HIS A 153 -16.33 -18.34 -4.44
CA HIS A 153 -16.05 -18.72 -5.82
C HIS A 153 -16.21 -20.25 -6.02
N GLU A 154 -15.68 -21.04 -5.08
CA GLU A 154 -15.78 -22.51 -5.10
C GLU A 154 -17.20 -22.99 -4.83
N LEU A 155 -17.90 -22.36 -3.89
CA LEU A 155 -19.30 -22.65 -3.59
C LEU A 155 -20.20 -22.37 -4.80
N ARG A 156 -19.98 -21.26 -5.51
CA ARG A 156 -20.76 -20.90 -6.72
C ARG A 156 -20.63 -21.91 -7.84
N LYS A 157 -19.47 -22.57 -7.97
CA LYS A 157 -19.24 -23.63 -8.97
C LYS A 157 -20.03 -24.90 -8.66
N ARG A 158 -20.40 -25.14 -7.40
CA ARG A 158 -20.79 -26.47 -6.89
C ARG A 158 -22.17 -26.55 -6.25
N LEU A 159 -22.68 -25.46 -5.70
CA LEU A 159 -24.00 -25.38 -5.08
C LEU A 159 -25.06 -24.83 -6.04
N GLY A 160 -26.31 -25.28 -5.87
CA GLY A 160 -27.44 -24.68 -6.56
C GLY A 160 -27.65 -23.23 -6.13
N LYS A 161 -28.14 -22.37 -7.03
CA LYS A 161 -28.45 -20.97 -6.72
C LYS A 161 -29.32 -20.76 -5.46
N PRO A 162 -30.36 -21.58 -5.20
CA PRO A 162 -31.18 -21.42 -4.00
C PRO A 162 -30.40 -21.68 -2.71
N GLU A 163 -29.59 -22.74 -2.68
CA GLU A 163 -28.78 -23.14 -1.53
C GLU A 163 -27.68 -22.12 -1.25
N LEU A 164 -26.96 -21.69 -2.30
CA LEU A 164 -25.94 -20.67 -2.21
C LEU A 164 -26.51 -19.37 -1.63
N ARG A 165 -27.69 -18.94 -2.10
CA ARG A 165 -28.36 -17.73 -1.60
C ARG A 165 -28.82 -17.88 -0.15
N ALA A 166 -29.31 -19.05 0.24
CA ALA A 166 -29.71 -19.31 1.62
C ALA A 166 -28.50 -19.28 2.57
N LEU A 167 -27.37 -19.86 2.14
CA LEU A 167 -26.11 -19.85 2.89
C LEU A 167 -25.55 -18.43 2.98
N GLU A 168 -25.58 -17.67 1.90
CA GLU A 168 -25.15 -16.27 1.85
C GLU A 168 -25.91 -15.38 2.83
N ILE A 169 -27.24 -15.54 2.93
CA ILE A 169 -28.06 -14.79 3.90
C ILE A 169 -27.64 -15.11 5.34
N GLN A 170 -27.28 -16.36 5.62
CA GLN A 170 -26.80 -16.77 6.94
C GLN A 170 -25.39 -16.25 7.21
N ALA A 171 -24.51 -16.32 6.21
CA ALA A 171 -23.14 -15.81 6.27
C ALA A 171 -23.12 -14.30 6.55
N ALA A 172 -23.96 -13.54 5.86
CA ALA A 172 -24.11 -12.10 6.07
C ALA A 172 -24.52 -11.77 7.52
N LYS A 173 -25.46 -12.55 8.09
CA LYS A 173 -25.88 -12.38 9.50
C LYS A 173 -24.75 -12.72 10.48
N ALA A 174 -24.03 -13.82 10.25
CA ALA A 174 -22.91 -14.23 11.07
C ALA A 174 -21.76 -13.20 11.00
N LEU A 175 -21.49 -12.66 9.81
CA LEU A 175 -20.51 -11.61 9.57
C LEU A 175 -20.84 -10.33 10.32
N ALA A 176 -22.07 -9.83 10.17
CA ALA A 176 -22.51 -8.63 10.88
C ALA A 176 -22.46 -8.83 12.40
N ALA A 177 -22.89 -9.99 12.91
CA ALA A 177 -22.84 -10.30 14.34
C ALA A 177 -21.40 -10.38 14.87
N SER A 178 -20.48 -10.94 14.10
CA SER A 178 -19.07 -11.08 14.48
C SER A 178 -18.34 -9.74 14.44
N LEU A 179 -18.57 -8.95 13.39
CA LEU A 179 -18.04 -7.60 13.29
C LEU A 179 -18.56 -6.69 14.40
N ALA A 180 -19.83 -6.82 14.79
CA ALA A 180 -20.39 -6.07 15.92
C ALA A 180 -19.80 -6.50 17.28
N ARG A 181 -19.46 -7.78 17.44
CA ARG A 181 -18.89 -8.35 18.67
C ARG A 181 -17.44 -7.95 18.87
N ASP A 182 -16.63 -8.06 17.82
CA ASP A 182 -15.20 -7.72 17.85
C ASP A 182 -14.78 -7.01 16.55
N PRO A 183 -15.06 -5.70 16.44
CA PRO A 183 -14.69 -4.93 15.27
C PRO A 183 -13.18 -4.89 15.01
N ALA A 184 -12.37 -4.94 16.08
CA ALA A 184 -10.91 -4.81 15.99
C ALA A 184 -10.27 -6.06 15.39
N ALA A 185 -10.78 -7.25 15.72
CA ALA A 185 -10.29 -8.49 15.12
C ALA A 185 -10.87 -8.75 13.72
N MET A 186 -12.13 -8.37 13.47
CA MET A 186 -12.81 -8.69 12.21
C MET A 186 -12.48 -7.72 11.08
N ALA A 187 -12.37 -6.42 11.35
CA ALA A 187 -12.13 -5.44 10.30
C ALA A 187 -10.85 -5.74 9.48
N PRO A 188 -9.67 -5.98 10.09
CA PRO A 188 -8.46 -6.29 9.34
C PRO A 188 -8.59 -7.53 8.45
N LYS A 189 -9.32 -8.57 8.88
CA LYS A 189 -9.55 -9.78 8.08
C LYS A 189 -10.40 -9.50 6.84
N ILE A 190 -11.47 -8.70 7.00
CA ILE A 190 -12.29 -8.25 5.86
C ILE A 190 -11.44 -7.41 4.90
N GLY A 191 -10.58 -6.54 5.45
CA GLY A 191 -9.64 -5.75 4.65
C GLY A 191 -8.66 -6.60 3.86
N ALA A 192 -8.03 -7.57 4.51
CA ALA A 192 -7.12 -8.51 3.89
C ALA A 192 -7.81 -9.27 2.75
N LEU A 193 -9.00 -9.82 2.96
CA LEU A 193 -9.77 -10.49 1.91
C LEU A 193 -10.04 -9.58 0.69
N LEU A 194 -10.42 -8.32 0.92
CA LEU A 194 -10.66 -7.36 -0.17
C LEU A 194 -9.39 -7.03 -0.95
N ASP A 195 -8.26 -6.97 -0.27
CA ASP A 195 -6.95 -6.70 -0.85
C ASP A 195 -6.40 -7.93 -1.58
N ASP A 196 -6.58 -9.14 -1.04
CA ASP A 196 -6.21 -10.41 -1.68
C ASP A 196 -6.99 -10.64 -2.99
N MET A 197 -8.23 -10.16 -3.05
CA MET A 197 -9.08 -10.21 -4.24
C MET A 197 -8.85 -9.03 -5.20
N VAL A 198 -7.68 -8.37 -5.16
CA VAL A 198 -7.42 -7.16 -5.98
C VAL A 198 -7.60 -7.37 -7.49
N ASP A 199 -7.25 -8.56 -7.98
CA ASP A 199 -7.33 -8.96 -9.39
C ASP A 199 -8.69 -9.54 -9.78
N ASP A 200 -9.58 -9.78 -8.81
CA ASP A 200 -10.91 -10.32 -9.07
C ASP A 200 -11.88 -9.26 -9.62
N PRO A 201 -12.92 -9.68 -10.36
CA PRO A 201 -13.98 -8.78 -10.78
C PRO A 201 -14.60 -8.03 -9.59
N PRO A 202 -14.91 -6.72 -9.70
CA PRO A 202 -15.46 -5.94 -8.59
C PRO A 202 -16.72 -6.54 -7.95
N ALA A 203 -17.55 -7.24 -8.74
CA ALA A 203 -18.75 -7.91 -8.27
C ALA A 203 -18.47 -9.11 -7.35
N ASP A 204 -17.30 -9.74 -7.48
CA ASP A 204 -16.87 -10.81 -6.59
C ASP A 204 -16.05 -10.22 -5.42
N ARG A 205 -15.07 -9.34 -5.69
CA ARG A 205 -14.24 -8.67 -4.66
C ARG A 205 -15.06 -7.97 -3.59
N PHE A 206 -15.99 -7.09 -3.98
CA PHE A 206 -16.74 -6.29 -3.02
C PHE A 206 -18.04 -6.94 -2.53
N HIS A 207 -18.25 -8.22 -2.82
CA HIS A 207 -19.47 -8.92 -2.45
C HIS A 207 -19.65 -8.99 -0.92
N ILE A 208 -18.55 -9.12 -0.16
CA ILE A 208 -18.57 -9.07 1.30
C ILE A 208 -19.01 -7.70 1.84
N ALA A 209 -18.59 -6.60 1.20
CA ALA A 209 -18.96 -5.26 1.62
C ALA A 209 -20.46 -5.00 1.44
N MET A 210 -21.07 -5.59 0.41
CA MET A 210 -22.52 -5.50 0.17
C MET A 210 -23.36 -6.21 1.24
N ALA A 211 -22.76 -7.11 2.03
CA ALA A 211 -23.44 -7.80 3.13
C ALA A 211 -23.48 -6.99 4.43
N LEU A 212 -22.69 -5.92 4.52
CA LEU A 212 -22.62 -5.05 5.69
C LEU A 212 -23.65 -3.91 5.59
N SER A 213 -24.14 -3.46 6.75
CA SER A 213 -24.94 -2.24 6.83
C SER A 213 -24.08 -1.00 6.53
N ALA A 214 -24.71 0.13 6.16
CA ALA A 214 -23.98 1.38 5.93
C ALA A 214 -23.15 1.82 7.16
N GLU A 215 -23.63 1.56 8.38
CA GLU A 215 -22.90 1.91 9.61
C GLU A 215 -21.69 0.99 9.85
N ASP A 216 -21.84 -0.31 9.57
CA ASP A 216 -20.75 -1.27 9.73
C ASP A 216 -19.68 -1.05 8.65
N LEU A 217 -20.09 -0.77 7.42
CA LEU A 217 -19.19 -0.41 6.33
C LEU A 217 -18.46 0.92 6.59
N PHE A 218 -19.16 1.92 7.12
CA PHE A 218 -18.54 3.15 7.60
C PHE A 218 -17.50 2.87 8.69
N GLY A 219 -17.86 2.03 9.68
CA GLY A 219 -16.95 1.64 10.74
C GLY A 219 -15.75 0.82 10.26
N LEU A 220 -15.90 0.03 9.19
CA LEU A 220 -14.81 -0.67 8.53
C LEU A 220 -13.83 0.35 7.93
N ILE A 221 -14.33 1.27 7.10
CA ILE A 221 -13.52 2.32 6.46
C ILE A 221 -12.78 3.16 7.52
N ALA A 222 -13.44 3.54 8.61
CA ALA A 222 -12.83 4.29 9.70
C ALA A 222 -11.62 3.57 10.30
N ARG A 223 -11.73 2.26 10.56
CA ARG A 223 -10.71 1.50 11.29
C ARG A 223 -9.51 1.11 10.43
N ILE A 224 -9.76 0.68 9.20
CA ILE A 224 -8.73 0.08 8.35
C ILE A 224 -8.49 0.84 7.04
N GLY A 225 -9.28 1.87 6.73
CA GLY A 225 -9.16 2.61 5.47
C GLY A 225 -7.73 3.06 5.11
N PRO A 226 -6.92 3.59 6.04
CA PRO A 226 -5.53 3.96 5.77
C PRO A 226 -4.58 2.77 5.50
N GLN A 227 -4.99 1.55 5.84
CA GLN A 227 -4.22 0.31 5.69
C GLN A 227 -4.58 -0.44 4.40
N LEU A 228 -5.76 -0.18 3.85
CA LEU A 228 -6.27 -0.83 2.64
C LEU A 228 -5.53 -0.35 1.39
N TYR A 229 -5.53 -1.19 0.36
CA TYR A 229 -5.20 -0.71 -0.97
C TYR A 229 -6.14 0.41 -1.37
N THR A 230 -5.62 1.37 -2.12
CA THR A 230 -6.42 2.51 -2.56
C THR A 230 -7.65 2.08 -3.36
N SER A 231 -7.53 1.02 -4.18
CA SER A 231 -8.66 0.45 -4.92
C SER A 231 -9.73 -0.16 -4.00
N SER A 232 -9.33 -0.78 -2.89
CA SER A 232 -10.23 -1.30 -1.85
C SER A 232 -10.94 -0.15 -1.15
N LEU A 233 -10.20 0.83 -0.64
CA LEU A 233 -10.77 2.02 0.00
C LEU A 233 -11.78 2.73 -0.91
N ASP A 234 -11.40 2.96 -2.17
CA ASP A 234 -12.27 3.60 -3.16
C ASP A 234 -13.56 2.81 -3.41
N GLY A 235 -13.46 1.48 -3.52
CA GLY A 235 -14.61 0.60 -3.66
C GLY A 235 -15.53 0.64 -2.45
N LEU A 236 -14.99 0.57 -1.24
CA LEU A 236 -15.79 0.65 -0.01
C LEU A 236 -16.50 2.00 0.13
N VAL A 237 -15.80 3.11 -0.13
CA VAL A 237 -16.41 4.46 -0.10
C VAL A 237 -17.53 4.57 -1.15
N ASN A 238 -17.34 4.03 -2.36
CA ASN A 238 -18.37 4.01 -3.39
C ASN A 238 -19.61 3.21 -2.96
N ILE A 239 -19.41 2.03 -2.38
CA ILE A 239 -20.51 1.17 -1.91
C ILE A 239 -21.26 1.85 -0.77
N LEU A 240 -20.56 2.47 0.18
CA LEU A 240 -21.17 3.24 1.26
C LEU A 240 -22.08 4.35 0.71
N GLN A 241 -21.61 5.11 -0.28
CA GLN A 241 -22.43 6.16 -0.90
C GLN A 241 -23.68 5.60 -1.60
N ILE A 242 -23.56 4.44 -2.26
CA ILE A 242 -24.68 3.75 -2.88
C ILE A 242 -25.71 3.31 -1.82
N GLN A 243 -25.24 2.69 -0.73
CA GLN A 243 -26.10 2.24 0.37
C GLN A 243 -26.83 3.43 1.02
N LEU A 244 -26.11 4.51 1.35
CA LEU A 244 -26.69 5.72 1.93
C LEU A 244 -27.79 6.31 1.04
N LYS A 245 -27.56 6.36 -0.28
CA LYS A 245 -28.57 6.83 -1.23
C LYS A 245 -29.82 5.93 -1.23
N GLN A 246 -29.66 4.62 -1.15
CA GLN A 246 -30.77 3.67 -1.09
C GLN A 246 -31.55 3.79 0.22
N GLU A 247 -30.85 3.99 1.33
CA GLU A 247 -31.41 4.20 2.67
C GLU A 247 -32.02 5.60 2.85
N ARG A 248 -31.84 6.51 1.88
CA ARG A 248 -32.18 7.94 2.00
C ARG A 248 -31.53 8.60 3.21
N ARG A 249 -30.32 8.16 3.55
CA ARG A 249 -29.47 8.72 4.59
C ARG A 249 -28.33 9.51 3.98
N SER A 250 -27.83 10.48 4.72
CA SER A 250 -26.69 11.32 4.35
C SER A 250 -25.45 10.95 5.17
N LEU A 251 -24.28 11.38 4.71
CA LEU A 251 -23.06 11.32 5.52
C LEU A 251 -23.17 12.16 6.80
N LEU A 252 -24.01 13.21 6.81
CA LEU A 252 -24.26 14.02 8.00
C LEU A 252 -25.04 13.23 9.07
N ASP A 253 -25.91 12.32 8.64
CA ASP A 253 -26.60 11.41 9.56
C ASP A 253 -25.61 10.43 10.21
N LEU A 254 -24.61 9.95 9.46
CA LEU A 254 -23.52 9.15 10.03
C LEU A 254 -22.62 9.97 10.96
N ALA A 255 -22.31 11.22 10.63
CA ALA A 255 -21.53 12.11 11.49
C ALA A 255 -22.20 12.35 12.85
N ARG A 256 -23.53 12.31 12.90
CA ARG A 256 -24.34 12.58 14.10
C ARG A 256 -24.85 11.32 14.80
N GLY A 257 -24.79 10.17 14.14
CA GLY A 257 -25.30 8.90 14.67
C GLY A 257 -24.55 8.45 15.92
N GLU A 258 -25.27 7.90 16.90
CA GLU A 258 -24.70 7.52 18.21
C GLU A 258 -23.56 6.49 18.08
N ARG A 259 -23.74 5.49 17.21
CA ARG A 259 -22.75 4.43 16.95
C ARG A 259 -21.57 4.90 16.09
N THR A 260 -21.80 5.85 15.19
CA THR A 260 -20.84 6.22 14.13
C THR A 260 -20.06 7.49 14.45
N ARG A 261 -20.63 8.41 15.23
CA ARG A 261 -19.99 9.66 15.66
C ARG A 261 -18.60 9.47 16.30
N PRO A 262 -18.36 8.46 17.19
CA PRO A 262 -17.04 8.24 17.76
C PRO A 262 -15.96 7.89 16.72
N LEU A 263 -16.36 7.33 15.57
CA LEU A 263 -15.46 6.91 14.49
C LEU A 263 -15.34 7.96 13.37
N TRP A 264 -16.02 9.10 13.50
CA TRP A 264 -16.07 10.12 12.45
C TRP A 264 -14.69 10.71 12.14
N ALA A 265 -13.86 10.95 13.16
CA ALA A 265 -12.51 11.46 12.97
C ALA A 265 -11.67 10.52 12.09
N ASP A 266 -11.67 9.23 12.41
CA ASP A 266 -10.91 8.22 11.67
C ASP A 266 -11.45 8.04 10.25
N PHE A 267 -12.78 7.99 10.08
CA PHE A 267 -13.41 7.95 8.75
C PHE A 267 -13.05 9.17 7.90
N PHE A 268 -13.06 10.37 8.51
CA PHE A 268 -12.69 11.60 7.84
C PHE A 268 -11.24 11.55 7.36
N VAL A 269 -10.31 11.19 8.25
CA VAL A 269 -8.88 11.08 7.91
C VAL A 269 -8.65 10.02 6.83
N ALA A 270 -9.29 8.85 6.92
CA ALA A 270 -9.18 7.81 5.91
C ALA A 270 -9.69 8.28 4.54
N THR A 271 -10.87 8.90 4.51
CA THR A 271 -11.53 9.32 3.26
C THR A 271 -10.81 10.51 2.63
N VAL A 272 -10.52 11.56 3.40
CA VAL A 272 -9.86 12.76 2.89
C VAL A 272 -8.39 12.48 2.59
N GLY A 273 -7.69 11.75 3.45
CA GLY A 273 -6.31 11.30 3.24
C GLY A 273 -6.16 10.45 1.97
N GLY A 274 -7.14 9.58 1.68
CA GLY A 274 -7.22 8.82 0.42
C GLY A 274 -7.62 9.65 -0.82
N GLY A 275 -7.72 10.98 -0.70
CA GLY A 275 -8.04 11.87 -1.82
C GLY A 275 -9.53 11.89 -2.19
N ARG A 276 -10.42 11.46 -1.29
CA ARG A 276 -11.87 11.36 -1.53
C ARG A 276 -12.66 12.46 -0.83
N ALA A 277 -12.05 13.61 -0.56
CA ALA A 277 -12.73 14.78 0.04
C ALA A 277 -14.00 15.20 -0.74
N ALA A 278 -13.96 15.17 -2.08
CA ALA A 278 -15.12 15.50 -2.90
C ALA A 278 -16.29 14.50 -2.71
N SER A 279 -15.97 13.23 -2.44
CA SER A 279 -16.96 12.20 -2.10
C SER A 279 -17.60 12.43 -0.73
N LEU A 280 -16.86 13.01 0.21
CA LEU A 280 -17.36 13.35 1.55
C LEU A 280 -18.31 14.56 1.51
N PHE A 281 -17.88 15.67 0.93
CA PHE A 281 -18.63 16.94 1.00
C PHE A 281 -19.66 17.14 -0.12
N GLY A 282 -19.55 16.39 -1.21
CA GLY A 282 -20.43 16.51 -2.35
C GLY A 282 -20.39 17.89 -2.99
N THR A 283 -21.54 18.37 -3.48
CA THR A 283 -21.65 19.62 -4.27
C THR A 283 -22.49 20.70 -3.61
N ASN A 284 -23.19 20.40 -2.50
CA ASN A 284 -24.08 21.34 -1.82
C ASN A 284 -23.32 22.09 -0.69
N PRO A 285 -23.14 23.42 -0.80
CA PRO A 285 -22.41 24.20 0.21
C PRO A 285 -23.03 24.18 1.61
N ALA A 286 -24.35 24.10 1.73
CA ALA A 286 -25.02 24.07 3.03
C ALA A 286 -24.76 22.74 3.76
N THR A 287 -24.88 21.61 3.05
CA THR A 287 -24.54 20.29 3.61
C THR A 287 -23.04 20.19 3.93
N ALA A 288 -22.19 20.72 3.06
CA ALA A 288 -20.74 20.74 3.31
C ALA A 288 -20.37 21.57 4.55
N ARG A 289 -21.05 22.69 4.77
CA ARG A 289 -20.92 23.52 5.98
C ARG A 289 -21.23 22.71 7.24
N ASP A 290 -22.36 22.03 7.27
CA ASP A 290 -22.76 21.21 8.43
C ASP A 290 -21.80 20.05 8.66
N LEU A 291 -21.36 19.37 7.60
CA LEU A 291 -20.36 18.31 7.69
C LEU A 291 -19.02 18.81 8.22
N MET A 292 -18.56 19.99 7.77
CA MET A 292 -17.32 20.59 8.29
C MET A 292 -17.43 20.91 9.77
N ARG A 293 -18.58 21.43 10.21
CA ARG A 293 -18.84 21.73 11.61
C ARG A 293 -18.77 20.48 12.49
N GLU A 294 -19.38 19.37 12.06
CA GLU A 294 -19.27 18.11 12.81
C GLU A 294 -17.84 17.54 12.74
N SER A 295 -17.16 17.70 11.60
CA SER A 295 -15.77 17.24 11.43
C SER A 295 -14.82 17.99 12.36
N LEU A 296 -14.92 19.32 12.45
CA LEU A 296 -14.11 20.12 13.38
C LEU A 296 -14.36 19.71 14.83
N ARG A 297 -15.60 19.43 15.22
CA ARG A 297 -15.92 18.95 16.58
C ARG A 297 -15.31 17.59 16.90
N ALA A 298 -15.26 16.69 15.91
CA ALA A 298 -14.70 15.35 16.09
C ALA A 298 -13.16 15.35 16.07
N LEU A 299 -12.57 16.11 15.15
CA LEU A 299 -11.14 16.14 14.89
C LEU A 299 -10.35 17.03 15.85
N LEU A 300 -11.00 18.09 16.37
CA LEU A 300 -10.38 19.11 17.22
C LEU A 300 -11.08 19.13 18.59
N PRO A 301 -10.84 18.11 19.45
CA PRO A 301 -11.48 18.02 20.74
C PRO A 301 -11.09 19.18 21.67
N ALA A 302 -11.87 19.34 22.75
CA ALA A 302 -11.74 20.43 23.71
C ALA A 302 -10.36 20.47 24.43
N ARG A 303 -10.12 21.57 25.13
CA ARG A 303 -8.86 22.07 25.71
C ARG A 303 -7.88 21.04 26.31
N ASP A 304 -8.39 19.96 26.88
CA ASP A 304 -7.63 19.08 27.76
C ASP A 304 -7.48 17.64 27.23
N ALA A 305 -7.95 17.36 26.00
CA ALA A 305 -7.78 16.05 25.39
C ALA A 305 -6.33 15.87 24.87
N PRO A 306 -5.61 14.82 25.28
CA PRO A 306 -4.33 14.49 24.67
C PRO A 306 -4.55 14.19 23.18
N VAL A 307 -3.86 14.93 22.30
CA VAL A 307 -3.80 14.60 20.88
C VAL A 307 -2.44 13.95 20.64
N PRO A 308 -2.37 12.65 20.32
CA PRO A 308 -1.11 12.01 19.96
C PRO A 308 -0.44 12.76 18.80
N GLY A 309 0.87 12.99 18.90
CA GLY A 309 1.55 13.91 17.98
C GLY A 309 1.49 13.50 16.51
N ALA A 310 1.47 12.21 16.20
CA ALA A 310 1.35 11.72 14.84
C ALA A 310 -0.08 11.80 14.28
N ASP A 311 -1.09 11.65 15.14
CA ASP A 311 -2.50 11.79 14.76
C ASP A 311 -2.84 13.26 14.51
N ALA A 312 -2.23 14.19 15.27
CA ALA A 312 -2.39 15.62 15.06
C ALA A 312 -1.99 16.06 13.65
N ALA A 313 -0.84 15.58 13.14
CA ALA A 313 -0.35 15.92 11.82
C ALA A 313 -1.28 15.40 10.69
N MET A 314 -1.79 14.17 10.83
CA MET A 314 -2.76 13.62 9.89
C MET A 314 -4.07 14.40 9.90
N VAL A 315 -4.56 14.81 11.07
CA VAL A 315 -5.75 15.66 11.20
C VAL A 315 -5.54 17.04 10.55
N ILE A 316 -4.42 17.71 10.84
CA ILE A 316 -4.06 19.00 10.22
C ILE A 316 -4.02 18.85 8.70
N GLY A 317 -3.36 17.78 8.22
CA GLY A 317 -3.25 17.47 6.80
C GLY A 317 -4.60 17.27 6.13
N ALA A 318 -5.44 16.43 6.72
CA ALA A 318 -6.78 16.13 6.23
C ALA A 318 -7.69 17.37 6.23
N LEU A 319 -7.64 18.23 7.26
CA LEU A 319 -8.41 19.48 7.28
C LEU A 319 -7.97 20.45 6.17
N ALA A 320 -6.67 20.56 5.91
CA ALA A 320 -6.16 21.38 4.81
C ALA A 320 -6.58 20.82 3.43
N ASP A 321 -6.50 19.51 3.24
CA ASP A 321 -6.87 18.85 1.99
C ASP A 321 -8.39 18.85 1.75
N ALA A 322 -9.19 18.79 2.81
CA ALA A 322 -10.64 18.94 2.74
C ALA A 322 -11.06 20.27 2.11
N MET A 323 -10.29 21.35 2.33
CA MET A 323 -10.57 22.67 1.76
C MET A 323 -10.03 22.84 0.33
N ASP A 324 -9.25 21.90 -0.20
CA ASP A 324 -8.66 21.99 -1.55
C ASP A 324 -9.59 21.44 -2.65
N LEU A 325 -10.89 21.74 -2.55
CA LEU A 325 -11.92 21.26 -3.46
C LEU A 325 -12.17 22.23 -4.61
N ASP A 326 -12.22 21.74 -5.86
CA ASP A 326 -12.48 22.55 -7.06
C ASP A 326 -13.79 23.35 -7.01
N ASN A 327 -14.81 22.84 -6.32
CA ASN A 327 -16.07 23.56 -6.14
C ASN A 327 -15.88 24.75 -5.17
N ARG A 328 -15.76 25.96 -5.73
CA ARG A 328 -15.54 27.21 -4.98
C ARG A 328 -16.59 27.47 -3.89
N ALA A 329 -17.86 27.13 -4.14
CA ALA A 329 -18.93 27.40 -3.18
C ALA A 329 -18.86 26.44 -1.98
N VAL A 330 -18.54 25.16 -2.23
CA VAL A 330 -18.26 24.18 -1.17
C VAL A 330 -17.00 24.58 -0.41
N ARG A 331 -15.90 24.89 -1.09
CA ARG A 331 -14.66 25.39 -0.50
C ARG A 331 -14.90 26.58 0.44
N ALA A 332 -15.64 27.59 -0.02
CA ALA A 332 -15.98 28.76 0.77
C ALA A 332 -16.74 28.39 2.06
N ALA A 333 -17.66 27.43 1.99
CA ALA A 333 -18.38 26.96 3.17
C ALA A 333 -17.46 26.27 4.19
N LEU A 334 -16.47 25.51 3.74
CA LEU A 334 -15.48 24.88 4.62
C LEU A 334 -14.53 25.90 5.26
N GLU A 335 -14.05 26.86 4.47
CA GLU A 335 -13.21 27.97 4.93
C GLU A 335 -13.90 28.80 6.01
N ASP A 336 -15.18 29.16 5.79
CA ASP A 336 -15.96 29.92 6.76
C ASP A 336 -16.09 29.18 8.11
N GLU A 337 -16.35 27.87 8.09
CA GLU A 337 -16.49 27.09 9.32
C GLU A 337 -15.17 26.97 10.09
N LEU A 338 -14.05 26.75 9.39
CA LEU A 338 -12.74 26.76 10.04
C LEU A 338 -12.46 28.12 10.69
N ALA A 339 -12.74 29.21 9.98
CA ALA A 339 -12.51 30.57 10.49
C ALA A 339 -13.37 30.88 11.73
N VAL A 340 -14.66 30.52 11.68
CA VAL A 340 -15.59 30.68 12.82
C VAL A 340 -15.13 29.87 14.02
N TRP A 341 -14.78 28.59 13.82
CA TRP A 341 -14.30 27.71 14.88
C TRP A 341 -13.00 28.23 15.51
N TYR A 342 -12.04 28.61 14.67
CA TYR A 342 -10.75 29.13 15.13
C TYR A 342 -10.88 30.42 15.95
N ARG A 343 -11.76 31.35 15.53
CA ARG A 343 -12.03 32.60 16.25
C ARG A 343 -12.69 32.37 17.61
N GLY A 344 -13.60 31.40 17.67
CA GLY A 344 -14.34 31.06 18.89
C GLY A 344 -13.55 30.23 19.91
N THR A 345 -12.36 29.73 19.54
CA THR A 345 -11.55 28.85 20.39
C THR A 345 -10.43 29.63 21.07
N GLY A 346 -10.22 29.42 22.37
CA GLY A 346 -9.09 30.00 23.11
C GLY A 346 -7.75 29.43 22.66
N GLU A 347 -6.64 29.88 23.23
CA GLU A 347 -5.32 29.26 22.95
C GLU A 347 -5.29 27.83 23.49
N THR A 348 -5.19 26.86 22.56
CA THR A 348 -5.20 25.41 22.79
C THR A 348 -4.37 24.69 21.72
N PRO A 349 -3.95 23.44 21.96
CA PRO A 349 -3.39 22.59 20.91
C PRO A 349 -4.33 22.46 19.70
N ALA A 350 -5.63 22.29 19.94
CA ALA A 350 -6.64 22.20 18.89
C ALA A 350 -6.74 23.48 18.04
N ARG A 351 -6.63 24.67 18.65
CA ARG A 351 -6.55 25.95 17.93
C ARG A 351 -5.31 26.02 17.05
N THR A 352 -4.18 25.52 17.57
CA THR A 352 -2.93 25.44 16.80
C THR A 352 -3.08 24.51 15.59
N MET A 353 -3.70 23.35 15.77
CA MET A 353 -3.98 22.42 14.66
C MET A 353 -4.85 23.08 13.58
N ALA A 354 -5.96 23.71 13.94
CA ALA A 354 -6.80 24.46 13.00
C ALA A 354 -6.02 25.58 12.29
N GLY A 355 -5.20 26.31 13.04
CA GLY A 355 -4.38 27.40 12.51
C GLY A 355 -3.34 26.93 11.49
N LEU A 356 -2.69 25.79 11.77
CA LEU A 356 -1.76 25.15 10.84
C LEU A 356 -2.50 24.64 9.59
N ALA A 357 -3.65 23.99 9.74
CA ALA A 357 -4.46 23.53 8.60
C ALA A 357 -4.87 24.70 7.69
N GLY A 358 -5.34 25.81 8.29
CA GLY A 358 -5.65 27.04 7.57
C GLY A 358 -4.43 27.63 6.86
N SER A 359 -3.24 27.53 7.46
CA SER A 359 -1.99 28.03 6.85
C SER A 359 -1.52 27.19 5.67
N LEU A 360 -1.63 25.86 5.77
CA LEU A 360 -1.33 24.96 4.66
C LEU A 360 -2.26 25.21 3.47
N HIS A 361 -3.56 25.34 3.74
CA HIS A 361 -4.55 25.70 2.71
C HIS A 361 -4.26 27.06 2.08
N ALA A 362 -4.03 28.09 2.89
CA ALA A 362 -3.72 29.44 2.43
C ALA A 362 -2.44 29.50 1.57
N THR A 363 -1.43 28.68 1.89
CA THR A 363 -0.18 28.58 1.10
C THR A 363 -0.47 28.16 -0.33
N ARG A 364 -1.38 27.19 -0.53
CA ARG A 364 -1.74 26.69 -1.87
C ARG A 364 -2.49 27.73 -2.71
N LEU A 365 -3.29 28.57 -2.07
CA LEU A 365 -4.09 29.58 -2.75
C LEU A 365 -3.29 30.80 -3.26
N SER A 366 -1.98 30.87 -2.97
CA SER A 366 -1.13 32.00 -3.40
C SER A 366 -1.72 33.38 -3.08
N GLY A 367 -2.44 33.49 -1.96
CA GLY A 367 -2.91 34.76 -1.39
C GLY A 367 -4.33 35.21 -1.73
N ARG A 368 -5.23 34.36 -2.25
CA ARG A 368 -6.66 34.70 -2.34
C ARG A 368 -7.56 33.60 -1.78
N PRO A 369 -7.81 33.59 -0.46
CA PRO A 369 -8.87 32.76 0.14
C PRO A 369 -10.22 33.02 -0.53
N ALA A 370 -11.11 32.02 -0.51
CA ALA A 370 -12.43 32.17 -1.12
C ALA A 370 -13.32 33.13 -0.32
N THR A 371 -13.07 33.33 0.98
CA THR A 371 -13.91 34.17 1.85
C THR A 371 -13.14 35.23 2.66
N PRO A 372 -13.73 36.42 2.89
CA PRO A 372 -13.15 37.45 3.76
C PRO A 372 -13.01 37.00 5.21
N ALA A 373 -13.90 36.12 5.68
CA ALA A 373 -13.87 35.61 7.05
C ALA A 373 -12.60 34.78 7.30
N PHE A 374 -12.21 33.94 6.33
CA PHE A 374 -10.97 33.18 6.38
C PHE A 374 -9.74 34.08 6.26
N GLU A 375 -9.77 35.07 5.36
CA GLU A 375 -8.67 36.03 5.18
C GLU A 375 -8.36 36.82 6.46
N ALA A 376 -9.40 37.25 7.17
CA ALA A 376 -9.29 38.00 8.42
C ALA A 376 -8.53 37.22 9.53
N GLU A 377 -8.50 35.90 9.47
CA GLU A 377 -7.79 35.08 10.46
C GLU A 377 -6.27 35.05 10.26
N ARG A 378 -5.75 35.51 9.12
CA ARG A 378 -4.30 35.68 8.89
C ARG A 378 -3.49 34.44 9.28
N PHE A 379 -3.99 33.26 8.89
CA PHE A 379 -3.45 31.97 9.31
C PHE A 379 -1.95 31.87 9.04
N LEU A 380 -1.50 32.15 7.81
CA LEU A 380 -0.08 32.12 7.44
C LEU A 380 0.82 32.96 8.35
N GLN A 381 0.35 34.13 8.80
CA GLN A 381 1.13 35.01 9.65
C GLN A 381 1.13 34.54 11.10
N ARG A 382 0.02 33.98 11.59
CA ARG A 382 -0.13 33.51 12.98
C ARG A 382 0.44 32.12 13.20
N HIS A 383 0.38 31.25 12.19
CA HIS A 383 0.74 29.84 12.23
C HIS A 383 1.58 29.45 11.00
N PRO A 384 2.75 30.08 10.79
CA PRO A 384 3.57 29.79 9.62
C PRO A 384 3.90 28.29 9.54
N PRO A 385 3.79 27.66 8.36
CA PRO A 385 4.20 26.27 8.17
C PRO A 385 5.72 26.15 8.38
N ALA A 386 6.18 24.96 8.77
CA ALA A 386 7.61 24.70 8.89
C ALA A 386 8.29 24.77 7.51
N ALA A 387 9.50 25.33 7.49
CA ALA A 387 10.35 25.25 6.31
C ALA A 387 10.71 23.78 6.06
N LEU A 388 10.66 23.37 4.80
CA LEU A 388 11.16 22.04 4.43
C LEU A 388 12.69 22.00 4.51
N PRO A 389 13.26 20.83 4.84
CA PRO A 389 14.67 20.59 4.60
C PRO A 389 15.02 20.88 3.15
N VAL A 390 16.00 21.76 2.94
CA VAL A 390 16.54 22.00 1.59
C VAL A 390 17.33 20.76 1.19
N LEU A 391 16.97 20.15 0.06
CA LEU A 391 17.78 19.10 -0.56
C LEU A 391 19.02 19.73 -1.21
N THR A 392 19.99 20.08 -0.38
CA THR A 392 21.27 20.61 -0.85
C THR A 392 22.06 19.51 -1.58
N GLY A 393 22.96 19.93 -2.47
CA GLY A 393 23.86 19.00 -3.16
C GLY A 393 24.65 18.11 -2.20
N GLN A 394 24.96 18.57 -0.98
CA GLN A 394 25.65 17.77 0.04
C GLN A 394 24.79 16.64 0.63
N ARG A 395 23.46 16.80 0.67
CA ARG A 395 22.53 15.75 1.12
C ARG A 395 22.24 14.74 0.01
N LEU A 396 22.24 15.20 -1.24
CA LEU A 396 21.91 14.39 -2.41
C LEU A 396 23.13 13.71 -3.04
N PHE A 397 24.31 14.31 -2.93
CA PHE A 397 25.54 13.82 -3.52
C PHE A 397 26.62 13.66 -2.46
N ARG A 398 27.34 12.54 -2.52
CA ARG A 398 28.61 12.34 -1.82
C ARG A 398 29.70 12.22 -2.87
N ASN A 399 30.71 13.09 -2.81
CA ASN A 399 31.81 13.14 -3.78
C ASN A 399 31.37 13.19 -5.26
N GLY A 400 30.28 13.90 -5.55
CA GLY A 400 29.71 14.01 -6.90
C GLY A 400 28.85 12.80 -7.32
N ILE A 401 28.58 11.85 -6.43
CA ILE A 401 27.75 10.67 -6.72
C ILE A 401 26.43 10.76 -5.94
N ASN A 402 25.31 10.73 -6.66
CA ASN A 402 23.97 10.52 -6.10
C ASN A 402 23.62 9.04 -6.22
N VAL A 403 23.38 8.37 -5.10
CA VAL A 403 23.01 6.96 -5.06
C VAL A 403 21.51 6.84 -4.83
N GLN A 404 20.84 6.08 -5.68
CA GLN A 404 19.41 5.79 -5.60
C GLN A 404 19.21 4.28 -5.50
N LEU A 405 18.32 3.84 -4.62
CA LEU A 405 17.86 2.45 -4.55
C LEU A 405 16.44 2.39 -5.12
N MET A 406 16.22 1.49 -6.07
CA MET A 406 14.93 1.37 -6.78
C MET A 406 14.42 -0.08 -6.76
N THR A 407 13.36 -0.32 -6.00
CA THR A 407 12.77 -1.66 -5.84
C THR A 407 11.76 -1.93 -6.94
N PHE A 408 11.88 -3.07 -7.63
CA PHE A 408 10.87 -3.59 -8.56
C PHE A 408 10.42 -4.98 -8.11
N TYR A 409 9.14 -5.29 -8.30
CA TYR A 409 8.53 -6.52 -7.79
C TYR A 409 8.23 -7.54 -8.90
N ASP A 410 8.12 -8.82 -8.52
CA ASP A 410 7.93 -9.93 -9.46
C ASP A 410 6.46 -10.19 -9.83
N ASP A 411 5.73 -9.10 -10.08
CA ASP A 411 4.40 -9.13 -10.66
C ASP A 411 4.45 -8.67 -12.14
N PRO A 412 3.38 -8.82 -12.94
CA PRO A 412 3.36 -8.37 -14.33
C PRO A 412 3.74 -6.90 -14.53
N ASP A 413 3.30 -6.02 -13.62
CA ASP A 413 3.51 -4.57 -13.67
C ASP A 413 4.94 -4.18 -13.27
N GLY A 414 5.51 -4.83 -12.25
CA GLY A 414 6.89 -4.68 -11.81
C GLY A 414 7.88 -5.15 -12.87
N ARG A 415 7.64 -6.31 -13.49
CA ARG A 415 8.42 -6.77 -14.66
C ARG A 415 8.31 -5.80 -15.83
N ALA A 416 7.12 -5.25 -16.12
CA ALA A 416 6.95 -4.27 -17.18
C ALA A 416 7.68 -2.95 -16.89
N SER A 417 7.58 -2.46 -15.65
CA SER A 417 8.23 -1.24 -15.16
C SER A 417 9.76 -1.37 -15.17
N PHE A 418 10.30 -2.53 -14.80
CA PHE A 418 11.75 -2.79 -14.89
C PHE A 418 12.24 -2.78 -16.34
N ARG A 419 11.51 -3.41 -17.27
CA ARG A 419 11.83 -3.32 -18.71
C ARG A 419 11.75 -1.87 -19.21
N GLY A 420 10.77 -1.09 -18.74
CA GLY A 420 10.63 0.34 -19.02
C GLY A 420 11.85 1.13 -18.56
N PHE A 421 12.25 0.94 -17.31
CA PHE A 421 13.45 1.50 -16.70
C PHE A 421 14.71 1.23 -17.53
N LEU A 422 14.98 -0.02 -17.91
CA LEU A 422 16.16 -0.37 -18.72
C LEU A 422 16.15 0.31 -20.09
N ARG A 423 14.99 0.38 -20.76
CA ARG A 423 14.87 1.04 -22.07
C ARG A 423 15.10 2.54 -21.95
N GLN A 424 14.49 3.19 -20.96
CA GLN A 424 14.61 4.63 -20.72
C GLN A 424 16.08 5.03 -20.47
N HIS A 425 16.76 4.34 -19.55
CA HIS A 425 18.13 4.70 -19.17
C HIS A 425 19.13 4.41 -20.30
N ARG A 426 18.94 3.30 -21.05
CA ARG A 426 19.74 3.03 -22.25
C ARG A 426 19.58 4.13 -23.30
N ALA A 427 18.36 4.59 -23.53
CA ALA A 427 18.10 5.68 -24.49
C ALA A 427 18.72 7.02 -24.07
N GLN A 428 18.95 7.23 -22.77
CA GLN A 428 19.65 8.40 -22.22
C GLN A 428 21.18 8.24 -22.21
N GLY A 429 21.72 7.12 -22.71
CA GLY A 429 23.16 6.86 -22.76
C GLY A 429 23.77 6.40 -21.42
N TRP A 430 22.95 5.89 -20.50
CA TRP A 430 23.45 5.36 -19.23
C TRP A 430 24.10 3.99 -19.45
N ALA A 431 25.14 3.72 -18.66
CA ALA A 431 25.75 2.40 -18.62
C ALA A 431 24.92 1.49 -17.69
N LEU A 432 24.58 0.29 -18.16
CA LEU A 432 23.76 -0.68 -17.43
C LEU A 432 24.59 -1.93 -17.15
N HIS A 433 24.75 -2.28 -15.88
CA HIS A 433 25.54 -3.42 -15.42
C HIS A 433 24.66 -4.38 -14.64
N SER A 434 24.33 -5.52 -15.25
CA SER A 434 23.59 -6.58 -14.56
C SER A 434 24.54 -7.33 -13.61
N GLN A 435 24.04 -7.59 -12.42
CA GLN A 435 24.66 -8.39 -11.36
C GLN A 435 23.71 -9.54 -11.02
N SER A 436 24.15 -10.47 -10.18
CA SER A 436 23.25 -11.53 -9.71
C SER A 436 22.16 -10.93 -8.82
N GLY A 437 20.96 -10.75 -9.38
CA GLY A 437 19.75 -10.33 -8.67
C GLY A 437 19.47 -8.82 -8.64
N PHE A 438 20.32 -7.98 -9.25
CA PHE A 438 20.12 -6.54 -9.35
C PHE A 438 20.88 -5.95 -10.54
N THR A 439 20.48 -4.77 -11.00
CA THR A 439 21.15 -4.01 -12.07
C THR A 439 21.63 -2.67 -11.53
N VAL A 440 22.87 -2.30 -11.86
CA VAL A 440 23.43 -0.97 -11.59
C VAL A 440 23.37 -0.12 -12.86
N ALA A 441 22.64 0.99 -12.81
CA ALA A 441 22.59 1.98 -13.87
C ALA A 441 23.41 3.23 -13.50
N VAL A 442 24.36 3.60 -14.34
CA VAL A 442 25.28 4.73 -14.11
C VAL A 442 25.07 5.78 -15.19
N SER A 443 24.74 7.00 -14.78
CA SER A 443 24.55 8.12 -15.71
C SER A 443 25.88 8.58 -16.33
N PRO A 444 25.83 9.24 -17.50
CA PRO A 444 26.94 10.06 -17.97
C PRO A 444 27.35 11.10 -16.91
N ASP A 445 28.64 11.45 -16.88
CA ASP A 445 29.10 12.58 -16.08
C ASP A 445 28.53 13.89 -16.61
N ARG A 446 27.98 14.71 -15.71
CA ARG A 446 27.54 16.07 -16.02
C ARG A 446 28.03 17.04 -14.95
N HIS A 447 29.06 17.81 -15.31
CA HIS A 447 29.71 18.77 -14.42
C HIS A 447 30.27 18.11 -13.14
N GLY A 448 30.93 16.95 -13.28
CA GLY A 448 31.53 16.21 -12.16
C GLY A 448 30.50 15.48 -11.29
N ARG A 449 29.25 15.36 -11.77
CA ARG A 449 28.16 14.67 -11.08
C ARG A 449 27.70 13.45 -11.87
N ARG A 450 27.40 12.38 -11.14
CA ARG A 450 26.78 11.15 -11.65
C ARG A 450 25.65 10.68 -10.75
N ILE A 451 24.68 10.02 -11.34
CA ILE A 451 23.68 9.22 -10.64
C ILE A 451 24.06 7.74 -10.80
N VAL A 452 23.97 7.01 -9.69
CA VAL A 452 24.07 5.55 -9.64
C VAL A 452 22.75 5.02 -9.09
N ILE A 453 21.98 4.34 -9.93
CA ILE A 453 20.75 3.65 -9.51
C ILE A 453 21.09 2.18 -9.33
N VAL A 454 20.86 1.67 -8.13
CA VAL A 454 20.88 0.23 -7.81
C VAL A 454 19.42 -0.22 -7.86
N ALA A 455 19.09 -1.03 -8.86
CA ALA A 455 17.73 -1.46 -9.13
C ALA A 455 17.60 -2.97 -8.94
N ASP A 456 16.64 -3.42 -8.13
CA ASP A 456 16.38 -4.84 -7.97
C ASP A 456 15.84 -5.45 -9.26
N GLU A 457 16.21 -6.70 -9.54
CA GLU A 457 15.69 -7.46 -10.68
C GLU A 457 14.46 -8.27 -10.25
N PRO A 458 13.28 -8.09 -10.89
CA PRO A 458 12.12 -8.94 -10.64
C PRO A 458 12.44 -10.43 -10.77
N GLY A 459 12.03 -11.22 -9.77
CA GLY A 459 12.28 -12.67 -9.69
C GLY A 459 13.54 -13.06 -8.92
N ALA A 460 14.35 -12.08 -8.46
CA ALA A 460 15.55 -12.35 -7.68
C ALA A 460 15.31 -12.63 -6.18
N SER A 461 14.05 -12.51 -5.71
CA SER A 461 13.63 -12.63 -4.31
C SER A 461 14.33 -11.63 -3.36
N ASP A 462 14.07 -11.74 -2.05
CA ASP A 462 14.78 -10.95 -1.03
C ASP A 462 16.31 -11.15 -1.06
N ALA A 463 16.77 -12.29 -1.60
CA ALA A 463 18.20 -12.56 -1.77
C ALA A 463 18.87 -11.57 -2.74
N GLY A 464 18.21 -11.20 -3.84
CA GLY A 464 18.74 -10.21 -4.79
C GLY A 464 18.89 -8.83 -4.15
N ARG A 465 17.91 -8.45 -3.34
CA ARG A 465 17.92 -7.16 -2.63
C ARG A 465 18.96 -7.11 -1.51
N ALA A 466 19.15 -8.21 -0.78
CA ALA A 466 20.26 -8.34 0.15
C ALA A 466 21.62 -8.23 -0.57
N ALA A 467 21.78 -8.87 -1.74
CA ALA A 467 22.99 -8.77 -2.54
C ALA A 467 23.28 -7.34 -3.04
N ALA A 468 22.24 -6.56 -3.37
CA ALA A 468 22.35 -5.16 -3.73
C ALA A 468 22.89 -4.30 -2.58
N TRP A 469 22.37 -4.51 -1.35
CA TRP A 469 22.86 -3.85 -0.14
C TRP A 469 24.31 -4.21 0.18
N ASP A 470 24.65 -5.50 0.12
CA ASP A 470 26.02 -5.96 0.35
C ASP A 470 26.99 -5.38 -0.67
N TRP A 471 26.58 -5.27 -1.92
CA TRP A 471 27.38 -4.62 -2.96
C TRP A 471 27.58 -3.14 -2.66
N MET A 472 26.52 -2.38 -2.36
CA MET A 472 26.65 -0.96 -2.00
C MET A 472 27.57 -0.76 -0.79
N ALA A 473 27.46 -1.60 0.24
CA ALA A 473 28.31 -1.53 1.43
C ALA A 473 29.79 -1.76 1.10
N ARG A 474 30.11 -2.74 0.24
CA ARG A 474 31.50 -3.00 -0.22
C ARG A 474 32.07 -1.83 -1.02
N GLU A 475 31.24 -1.18 -1.83
CA GLU A 475 31.61 0.01 -2.60
C GLU A 475 31.57 1.31 -1.77
N GLY A 476 31.29 1.24 -0.46
CA GLY A 476 31.20 2.43 0.40
C GLY A 476 30.08 3.40 -0.02
N LEU A 477 29.04 2.88 -0.68
CA LEU A 477 27.89 3.63 -1.16
C LEU A 477 26.74 3.55 -0.13
N THR A 478 25.98 4.62 -0.02
CA THR A 478 24.76 4.66 0.80
C THR A 478 23.68 5.40 0.02
N PRO A 479 22.47 4.84 -0.14
CA PRO A 479 21.42 5.49 -0.90
C PRO A 479 20.99 6.80 -0.22
N SER A 480 20.98 7.87 -1.01
CA SER A 480 20.39 9.15 -0.64
C SER A 480 18.93 9.27 -1.06
N ILE A 481 18.51 8.45 -2.03
CA ILE A 481 17.14 8.39 -2.54
C ILE A 481 16.67 6.93 -2.52
N VAL A 482 15.48 6.68 -1.99
CA VAL A 482 14.82 5.37 -2.02
C VAL A 482 13.54 5.49 -2.84
N ILE A 483 13.31 4.56 -3.76
CA ILE A 483 12.23 4.62 -4.75
C ILE A 483 11.47 3.31 -4.78
N HIS A 484 10.19 3.37 -4.41
CA HIS A 484 9.27 2.25 -4.52
C HIS A 484 8.61 2.23 -5.90
N ARG A 485 8.83 1.17 -6.70
CA ARG A 485 8.19 0.94 -8.00
C ARG A 485 7.37 -0.35 -7.97
N GLY A 486 6.21 -0.29 -7.32
CA GLY A 486 5.32 -1.44 -7.18
C GLY A 486 3.92 -1.06 -6.74
N HIS A 487 3.12 -2.09 -6.46
CA HIS A 487 1.83 -1.96 -5.83
C HIS A 487 1.97 -1.66 -4.32
N SER A 488 0.92 -1.08 -3.73
CA SER A 488 0.90 -0.68 -2.31
C SER A 488 1.19 -1.82 -1.32
N TYR A 489 0.89 -3.06 -1.68
CA TYR A 489 1.15 -4.23 -0.84
C TYR A 489 2.60 -4.60 -0.68
N HIS A 490 3.45 -4.05 -1.53
CA HIS A 490 4.87 -4.27 -1.45
C HIS A 490 5.59 -3.19 -0.60
N GLU A 491 4.88 -2.15 -0.15
CA GLU A 491 5.49 -1.00 0.53
C GLU A 491 6.21 -1.35 1.84
N ASP A 492 5.69 -2.31 2.62
CA ASP A 492 6.32 -2.74 3.87
C ASP A 492 7.70 -3.35 3.63
N SER A 493 7.86 -4.00 2.49
CA SER A 493 9.14 -4.53 2.03
C SER A 493 10.13 -3.39 1.77
N THR A 494 9.75 -2.36 1.01
CA THR A 494 10.59 -1.18 0.74
C THR A 494 10.84 -0.34 1.99
N MET A 495 9.94 -0.32 2.98
CA MET A 495 10.11 0.44 4.22
C MET A 495 11.40 0.07 4.97
N THR A 496 11.86 -1.18 4.83
CA THR A 496 13.11 -1.66 5.43
C THR A 496 14.37 -1.04 4.81
N GLU A 497 14.26 -0.45 3.62
CA GLU A 497 15.36 0.15 2.86
C GLU A 497 15.62 1.62 3.21
N ILE A 498 14.66 2.26 3.88
CA ILE A 498 14.77 3.66 4.30
C ILE A 498 15.76 3.71 5.46
N ALA A 499 16.69 4.67 5.44
CA ALA A 499 17.67 4.86 6.50
C ALA A 499 17.56 6.29 7.05
N PRO A 500 18.04 6.58 8.28
CA PRO A 500 18.02 7.94 8.83
C PRO A 500 18.67 8.99 7.92
N ALA A 501 19.66 8.58 7.12
CA ALA A 501 20.35 9.46 6.17
C ALA A 501 19.65 9.64 4.81
N THR A 502 18.54 8.93 4.56
CA THR A 502 17.78 9.06 3.31
C THR A 502 17.26 10.49 3.16
N ALA A 503 17.58 11.12 2.03
CA ALA A 503 17.24 12.51 1.77
C ALA A 503 15.87 12.64 1.05
N LEU A 504 15.54 11.70 0.17
CA LEU A 504 14.28 11.66 -0.57
C LEU A 504 13.74 10.23 -0.62
N VAL A 505 12.44 10.08 -0.36
CA VAL A 505 11.70 8.84 -0.61
C VAL A 505 10.63 9.11 -1.66
N PHE A 506 10.52 8.24 -2.65
CA PHE A 506 9.43 8.26 -3.63
C PHE A 506 8.56 7.01 -3.51
N TRP A 507 7.32 7.21 -3.05
CA TRP A 507 6.27 6.18 -3.05
C TRP A 507 5.43 6.27 -4.32
N GLY A 508 5.85 5.53 -5.37
CA GLY A 508 5.18 5.49 -6.68
C GLY A 508 3.98 4.52 -6.76
N SER A 509 3.63 3.87 -5.66
CA SER A 509 2.47 3.00 -5.47
C SER A 509 1.18 3.81 -5.29
N CYS A 510 0.02 3.16 -5.43
CA CYS A 510 -1.26 3.77 -5.06
C CYS A 510 -1.29 4.06 -3.55
N GLY A 511 -1.73 5.26 -3.17
CA GLY A 511 -1.93 5.63 -1.77
C GLY A 511 -0.65 5.77 -0.97
N GLY A 512 0.53 5.84 -1.60
CA GLY A 512 1.82 5.91 -0.93
C GLY A 512 1.95 7.04 0.12
N HIS A 513 1.08 8.04 0.07
CA HIS A 513 0.95 9.07 1.11
C HIS A 513 0.67 8.49 2.51
N THR A 514 0.00 7.33 2.62
CA THR A 514 -0.25 6.65 3.90
C THR A 514 1.05 6.22 4.60
N ARG A 515 2.15 6.05 3.85
CA ARG A 515 3.47 5.67 4.37
C ARG A 515 4.29 6.85 4.88
N LEU A 516 3.79 8.07 4.76
CA LEU A 516 4.49 9.29 5.17
C LEU A 516 4.93 9.24 6.64
N ARG A 517 4.04 8.84 7.57
CA ARG A 517 4.35 8.76 9.00
C ARG A 517 5.53 7.83 9.26
N ALA A 518 5.39 6.58 8.83
CA ALA A 518 6.42 5.55 9.01
C ALA A 518 7.75 5.95 8.36
N THR A 519 7.69 6.64 7.22
CA THR A 519 8.87 7.20 6.54
C THR A 519 9.57 8.24 7.42
N LEU A 520 8.84 9.20 7.97
CA LEU A 520 9.42 10.30 8.77
C LEU A 520 9.85 9.85 10.17
N GLU A 521 9.24 8.83 10.75
CA GLU A 521 9.71 8.20 11.99
C GLU A 521 11.09 7.55 11.78
N ARG A 522 11.33 6.99 10.59
CA ARG A 522 12.59 6.34 10.25
C ARG A 522 13.65 7.30 9.70
N ALA A 523 13.23 8.31 8.96
CA ALA A 523 14.07 9.34 8.35
C ALA A 523 13.44 10.74 8.53
N PRO A 524 13.60 11.38 9.71
CA PRO A 524 12.94 12.65 10.05
C PRO A 524 13.22 13.80 9.07
N ASP A 525 14.38 13.79 8.43
CA ASP A 525 14.80 14.84 7.48
C ASP A 525 14.53 14.47 6.01
N ALA A 526 13.91 13.32 5.73
CA ALA A 526 13.59 12.91 4.36
C ALA A 526 12.45 13.75 3.78
N LEU A 527 12.60 14.21 2.54
CA LEU A 527 11.45 14.65 1.76
C LEU A 527 10.71 13.42 1.23
N VAL A 528 9.38 13.47 1.21
CA VAL A 528 8.54 12.38 0.72
C VAL A 528 7.73 12.87 -0.46
N LEU A 529 7.96 12.27 -1.62
CA LEU A 529 7.10 12.41 -2.78
C LEU A 529 6.24 11.16 -2.82
N ALA A 530 4.92 11.33 -2.89
CA ALA A 530 4.01 10.19 -2.82
C ALA A 530 2.75 10.45 -3.64
N THR A 531 2.04 9.36 -3.95
CA THR A 531 0.69 9.47 -4.50
C THR A 531 -0.34 9.46 -3.37
N GLN A 532 -1.33 10.34 -3.45
CA GLN A 532 -2.45 10.40 -2.50
C GLN A 532 -3.51 9.35 -2.83
N ASN A 533 -3.73 9.09 -4.12
CA ASN A 533 -4.69 8.10 -4.61
C ASN A 533 -4.00 7.17 -5.63
N ILE A 534 -4.28 7.26 -6.93
CA ILE A 534 -3.77 6.29 -7.90
C ILE A 534 -2.32 6.57 -8.32
N GLY A 535 -1.45 5.58 -8.15
CA GLY A 535 -0.12 5.51 -8.76
C GLY A 535 -0.16 4.87 -10.14
N VAL A 536 0.73 5.32 -11.04
CA VAL A 536 0.73 4.87 -12.45
C VAL A 536 2.17 4.79 -12.93
N SER A 537 2.57 3.63 -13.44
CA SER A 537 3.94 3.37 -13.91
C SER A 537 4.43 4.42 -14.91
N THR A 538 3.62 4.80 -15.90
CA THR A 538 4.01 5.80 -16.92
C THR A 538 4.21 7.21 -16.34
N VAL A 539 3.43 7.59 -15.32
CA VAL A 539 3.58 8.87 -14.62
C VAL A 539 4.83 8.83 -13.73
N ASN A 540 5.03 7.73 -13.00
CA ASN A 540 6.24 7.48 -12.19
C ASN A 540 7.51 7.60 -13.05
N GLU A 541 7.55 6.91 -14.18
CA GLU A 541 8.69 6.92 -15.12
C GLU A 541 9.00 8.33 -15.62
N ALA A 542 7.97 9.06 -16.07
CA ALA A 542 8.14 10.41 -16.57
C ALA A 542 8.61 11.37 -15.47
N LEU A 543 8.05 11.29 -14.26
CA LEU A 543 8.41 12.16 -13.14
C LEU A 543 9.83 11.90 -12.65
N LEU A 544 10.21 10.63 -12.49
CA LEU A 544 11.58 10.24 -12.12
C LEU A 544 12.59 10.70 -13.16
N GLY A 545 12.29 10.51 -14.45
CA GLY A 545 13.16 11.00 -15.53
C GLY A 545 13.34 12.52 -15.48
N ILE A 546 12.33 13.30 -15.08
CA ILE A 546 12.47 14.75 -14.89
C ILE A 546 13.38 15.03 -13.68
N ILE A 547 13.17 14.36 -12.56
CA ILE A 547 13.95 14.53 -11.33
C ILE A 547 15.43 14.19 -11.58
N GLU A 548 15.73 13.03 -12.19
CA GLU A 548 17.08 12.59 -12.52
C GLU A 548 17.81 13.60 -13.42
N ASN A 549 17.14 14.12 -14.46
CA ASN A 549 17.71 15.12 -15.36
C ASN A 549 18.02 16.43 -14.64
N ARG A 550 17.12 16.87 -13.75
CA ARG A 550 17.32 18.08 -12.92
C ARG A 550 18.44 17.88 -11.91
N LEU A 551 18.52 16.71 -11.27
CA LEU A 551 19.62 16.36 -10.36
C LEU A 551 20.98 16.44 -11.08
N LEU A 552 21.10 15.90 -12.29
CA LEU A 552 22.34 15.96 -13.07
C LEU A 552 22.68 17.38 -13.57
N ALA A 553 21.67 18.18 -13.92
CA ALA A 553 21.87 19.55 -14.43
C ALA A 553 22.13 20.57 -13.32
N ASP A 554 21.37 20.49 -12.24
CA ASP A 554 21.28 21.54 -11.22
C ASP A 554 21.98 21.12 -9.91
N GLY A 555 22.10 19.81 -9.63
CA GLY A 555 22.71 19.28 -8.41
C GLY A 555 21.85 19.45 -7.15
N ALA A 556 20.63 19.92 -7.34
CA ALA A 556 19.60 20.11 -6.34
C ALA A 556 18.24 19.84 -7.00
N ILE A 557 17.19 19.72 -6.18
CA ILE A 557 15.82 19.57 -6.66
C ILE A 557 15.06 20.88 -6.42
N ASP A 558 14.77 21.62 -7.49
CA ASP A 558 13.77 22.69 -7.48
C ASP A 558 12.39 22.10 -7.80
N TRP A 559 11.55 21.92 -6.76
CA TRP A 559 10.21 21.36 -6.91
C TRP A 559 9.33 22.17 -7.86
N ASN A 560 9.48 23.51 -7.93
CA ASN A 560 8.73 24.33 -8.87
C ASN A 560 9.16 24.08 -10.32
N GLY A 561 10.46 23.95 -10.55
CA GLY A 561 11.03 23.55 -11.85
C GLY A 561 10.55 22.17 -12.28
N VAL A 562 10.67 21.17 -11.39
CA VAL A 562 10.20 19.79 -11.63
C VAL A 562 8.72 19.76 -11.97
N TRP A 563 7.86 20.41 -11.16
CA TRP A 563 6.41 20.34 -11.37
C TRP A 563 5.96 21.06 -12.64
N ARG A 564 6.54 22.22 -12.96
CA ARG A 564 6.23 22.93 -14.22
C ARG A 564 6.58 22.10 -15.44
N GLU A 565 7.70 21.38 -15.39
CA GLU A 565 8.08 20.46 -16.47
C GLU A 565 7.16 19.24 -16.53
N ALA A 566 6.83 18.65 -15.37
CA ALA A 566 5.92 17.52 -15.28
C ALA A 566 4.53 17.85 -15.85
N GLN A 567 3.94 18.99 -15.48
CA GLN A 567 2.65 19.46 -16.02
C GLN A 567 2.66 19.66 -17.55
N ARG A 568 3.82 20.00 -18.13
CA ARG A 568 3.97 20.13 -19.58
C ARG A 568 4.08 18.78 -20.28
N ARG A 569 4.78 17.81 -19.67
CA ARG A 569 5.15 16.53 -20.30
C ARG A 569 4.15 15.42 -20.01
N ILE A 570 3.56 15.40 -18.83
CA ILE A 570 2.64 14.36 -18.36
C ILE A 570 1.21 14.83 -18.63
N ARG A 571 0.56 14.17 -19.59
CA ARG A 571 -0.84 14.47 -19.96
C ARG A 571 -1.86 13.57 -19.24
N ASP A 572 -1.38 12.55 -18.54
CA ASP A 572 -2.22 11.66 -17.76
C ASP A 572 -2.84 12.43 -16.59
N ARG A 573 -4.17 12.44 -16.50
CA ARG A 573 -4.91 13.14 -15.45
C ARG A 573 -4.59 12.62 -14.05
N ARG A 574 -4.16 11.37 -13.93
CA ARG A 574 -3.76 10.74 -12.66
C ARG A 574 -2.49 11.36 -12.08
N PHE A 575 -1.75 12.18 -12.82
CA PHE A 575 -0.68 13.02 -12.25
C PHE A 575 -1.19 13.94 -11.13
N ALA A 576 -2.47 14.33 -11.14
CA ALA A 576 -3.07 15.11 -10.07
C ALA A 576 -3.08 14.39 -8.70
N SER A 577 -2.95 13.05 -8.69
CA SER A 577 -2.81 12.25 -7.46
C SER A 577 -1.44 12.39 -6.81
N TYR A 578 -0.43 12.94 -7.49
CA TYR A 578 0.93 13.03 -6.96
C TYR A 578 1.07 14.30 -6.12
N LYS A 579 1.67 14.17 -4.94
CA LYS A 579 1.97 15.29 -4.05
C LYS A 579 3.48 15.47 -3.98
N ARG A 580 3.92 16.65 -4.42
CA ARG A 580 5.32 17.09 -4.21
C ARG A 580 5.53 17.41 -2.73
N PRO A 581 6.75 17.19 -2.19
CA PRO A 581 7.01 17.33 -0.76
C PRO A 581 6.62 18.69 -0.15
N ASP A 582 6.70 19.76 -0.94
CA ASP A 582 6.41 21.15 -0.56
C ASP A 582 4.94 21.57 -0.73
N GLN A 583 4.07 20.65 -1.13
CA GLN A 583 2.61 20.88 -1.21
C GLN A 583 1.78 19.78 -0.55
N ASP A 584 2.42 18.72 -0.06
CA ASP A 584 1.78 17.66 0.72
C ASP A 584 1.42 18.20 2.12
N SER A 585 0.12 18.34 2.41
CA SER A 585 -0.33 18.93 3.68
C SER A 585 0.12 18.12 4.88
N ALA A 586 0.01 16.79 4.82
CA ALA A 586 0.33 15.98 5.98
C ALA A 586 1.84 15.99 6.22
N ASN A 587 2.68 16.01 5.18
CA ASN A 587 4.14 16.13 5.32
C ASN A 587 4.53 17.45 5.98
N LEU A 588 3.95 18.55 5.51
CA LEU A 588 4.18 19.88 6.07
C LEU A 588 3.64 19.98 7.50
N ALA A 589 2.50 19.35 7.79
CA ALA A 589 1.89 19.29 9.11
C ALA A 589 2.75 18.49 10.10
N PHE A 590 3.28 17.32 9.70
CA PHE A 590 4.16 16.50 10.52
C PHE A 590 5.36 17.31 10.99
N ARG A 591 6.00 18.03 10.06
CA ARG A 591 7.17 18.87 10.38
C ARG A 591 6.80 20.05 11.28
N ALA A 592 5.72 20.77 10.95
CA ALA A 592 5.28 21.91 11.74
C ALA A 592 4.89 21.50 13.17
N TRP A 593 4.27 20.33 13.33
CA TRP A 593 3.85 19.81 14.61
C TRP A 593 5.03 19.29 15.44
N GLN A 594 5.95 18.53 14.84
CA GLN A 594 7.16 18.05 15.53
C GLN A 594 8.04 19.20 16.03
N VAL A 595 8.27 20.24 15.20
CA VAL A 595 9.05 21.42 15.62
C VAL A 595 8.42 22.11 16.82
N ARG A 596 7.09 22.19 16.88
CA ARG A 596 6.37 22.81 18.01
C ARG A 596 6.36 21.91 19.24
N ALA A 597 6.23 20.60 19.07
CA ALA A 597 6.29 19.64 20.18
C ALA A 597 7.69 19.54 20.81
N ALA A 598 8.74 19.88 20.04
CA ALA A 598 10.13 19.91 20.51
C ALA A 598 10.56 21.27 21.07
N ALA A 599 9.73 22.32 20.97
CA ALA A 599 10.01 23.63 21.55
C ALA A 599 9.73 23.59 23.07
N PRO A 600 10.69 24.01 23.92
CA PRO A 600 10.59 23.92 25.38
C PRO A 600 9.51 24.81 26.00
#